data_AF-A0ABD7CY58-F1
#
_entry.id   AF-A0ABD7CY58-F1
#
_cell.length_a   1.000
_cell.length_b   1.000
_cell.length_c   1.000
_cell.angle_alpha   90.00
_cell.angle_beta   90.00
_cell.angle_gamma   90.00
#
_symmetry.space_group_name_H-M   'P 1'
#
loop_
_entity.id
_entity.type
_entity.pdbx_description
1 polymer ?
#
loop_
_entity_poly.entity_id
_entity_poly.type
_entity_poly.pdbx_seq_one_letter_code
_entity_poly.pdbx_strand_id
1 'polypeptide(L)'
;MAVHRVNLSFPLASLQVHAIEEGRTGDVRFEIDLNATLPQAPGYPGSVQDTAHITIAKSRWEQQLAQLGPSAAFEMAVPYPIGDPERDEVGRTLREAQRLLTVGEVRASILEVRRALEWVRENVTWDNPGSRKQASQCNQTERWWRIQDALYSQTCGALHNDAVTKTFQYDRAEAETLLAMTSALLRNVPVTSA
;
A
#
# COMPACT_ATOMS: atom_id res chain seq x y z
N MET A 1 23.78 39.89 -20.78
CA MET A 1 23.52 38.43 -20.76
C MET A 1 22.04 38.24 -20.46
N ALA A 2 21.29 37.59 -21.35
CA ALA A 2 19.90 37.24 -21.08
C ALA A 2 19.87 35.92 -20.30
N VAL A 3 19.27 35.90 -19.11
CA VAL A 3 19.14 34.68 -18.30
C VAL A 3 17.77 34.08 -18.59
N HIS A 4 17.75 32.91 -19.22
CA HIS A 4 16.52 32.12 -19.40
C HIS A 4 16.33 31.22 -18.18
N ARG A 5 15.19 31.38 -17.49
CA ARG A 5 14.85 30.59 -16.30
C ARG A 5 13.83 29.51 -16.67
N VAL A 6 14.16 28.26 -16.37
CA VAL A 6 13.25 27.11 -16.47
C VAL A 6 13.10 26.53 -15.07
N ASN A 7 11.86 26.38 -14.59
CA ASN A 7 11.58 25.74 -13.30
C ASN A 7 11.33 24.25 -13.55
N LEU A 8 12.14 23.40 -12.92
CA LEU A 8 11.96 21.95 -12.92
C LEU A 8 11.53 21.52 -11.52
N SER A 9 10.44 20.77 -11.45
CA SER A 9 9.90 20.24 -10.19
C SER A 9 9.89 18.71 -10.26
N PHE A 10 10.61 18.07 -9.33
CA PHE A 10 10.68 16.61 -9.21
C PHE A 10 9.99 16.19 -7.90
N PRO A 11 8.71 15.77 -7.94
CA PRO A 11 8.04 15.27 -6.75
C PRO A 11 8.69 13.95 -6.30
N LEU A 12 8.89 13.79 -4.99
CA LEU A 12 9.30 12.52 -4.41
C LEU A 12 8.07 11.66 -4.11
N ALA A 13 8.07 10.43 -4.60
CA ALA A 13 7.09 9.42 -4.21
C ALA A 13 7.35 8.95 -2.77
N SER A 14 6.32 8.45 -2.08
CA SER A 14 6.46 8.00 -0.69
C SER A 14 7.55 6.95 -0.49
N LEU A 15 7.68 5.99 -1.41
CA LEU A 15 8.75 4.99 -1.38
C LEU A 15 10.16 5.62 -1.43
N GLN A 16 10.31 6.71 -2.19
CA GLN A 16 11.58 7.43 -2.27
C GLN A 16 11.86 8.20 -0.98
N VAL A 17 10.84 8.81 -0.36
CA VAL A 17 10.94 9.45 0.96
C VAL A 17 11.34 8.42 2.03
N HIS A 18 10.71 7.24 1.99
CA HIS A 18 11.02 6.14 2.92
C HIS A 18 12.47 5.65 2.78
N ALA A 19 12.92 5.37 1.56
CA ALA A 19 14.29 4.95 1.29
C ALA A 19 15.34 6.01 1.72
N ILE A 20 15.02 7.29 1.58
CA ILE A 20 15.85 8.39 2.09
C ILE A 20 15.93 8.32 3.61
N GLU A 21 14.81 8.14 4.31
CA GLU A 21 14.81 8.06 5.78
C GLU A 21 15.54 6.82 6.32
N GLU A 22 15.42 5.65 5.68
CA GLU A 22 16.16 4.44 6.07
C GLU A 22 17.68 4.62 5.97
N GLY A 23 18.15 5.33 4.94
CA GLY A 23 19.57 5.52 4.66
C GLY A 23 20.22 6.75 5.32
N ARG A 24 19.44 7.63 5.97
CA ARG A 24 19.93 8.95 6.38
C ARG A 24 20.69 8.93 7.69
N THR A 25 21.79 9.70 7.73
CA THR A 25 22.46 10.10 8.98
C THR A 25 22.72 11.61 8.95
N GLY A 26 21.73 12.41 9.37
CA GLY A 26 21.86 13.88 9.41
C GLY A 26 21.11 14.59 8.28
N ASP A 27 21.77 15.49 7.56
CA ASP A 27 21.18 16.27 6.46
C ASP A 27 20.84 15.39 5.25
N VAL A 28 19.85 15.80 4.46
CA VAL A 28 19.53 15.15 3.18
C VAL A 28 20.29 15.84 2.06
N ARG A 29 20.94 15.07 1.19
CA ARG A 29 21.66 15.57 0.01
C ARG A 29 21.05 14.99 -1.25
N PHE A 30 20.71 15.85 -2.19
CA PHE A 30 20.32 15.48 -3.54
C PHE A 30 21.39 15.95 -4.52
N GLU A 31 21.71 15.10 -5.48
CA GLU A 31 22.59 15.42 -6.61
C GLU A 31 21.74 15.34 -7.88
N ILE A 32 21.82 16.40 -8.69
CA ILE A 32 21.10 16.48 -9.97
C ILE A 32 22.15 16.69 -11.05
N ASP A 33 22.34 15.66 -11.87
CA ASP A 33 23.15 15.76 -13.07
C ASP A 33 22.32 16.37 -14.20
N LEU A 34 22.75 17.53 -14.66
CA LEU A 34 22.14 18.28 -15.75
C LEU A 34 23.02 18.10 -16.98
N ASN A 35 22.45 17.52 -18.03
CA ASN A 35 23.09 17.44 -19.33
C ASN A 35 22.35 18.33 -20.33
N ALA A 36 23.00 19.41 -20.76
CA ALA A 36 22.46 20.31 -21.76
C ALA A 36 23.08 19.99 -23.13
N THR A 37 22.25 19.56 -24.08
CA THR A 37 22.66 19.30 -25.46
C THR A 37 21.96 20.27 -26.41
N LEU A 38 22.72 21.01 -27.22
CA LEU A 38 22.17 21.78 -28.33
C LEU A 38 22.00 20.85 -29.54
N PRO A 39 20.76 20.57 -30.01
CA PRO A 39 20.59 19.89 -31.27
C PRO A 39 20.83 20.89 -32.41
N GLN A 40 21.68 20.51 -33.38
CA GLN A 40 21.91 21.12 -34.71
C GLN A 40 23.14 22.07 -34.87
N ALA A 41 24.30 21.47 -35.17
CA ALA A 41 25.20 21.89 -36.26
C ALA A 41 26.06 20.71 -36.72
N PRO A 42 26.41 20.56 -38.02
CA PRO A 42 27.38 19.56 -38.48
C PRO A 42 28.73 19.79 -37.79
N GLY A 43 29.22 18.81 -37.02
CA GLY A 43 30.56 18.84 -36.40
C GLY A 43 30.64 19.12 -34.90
N TYR A 44 29.53 19.12 -34.16
CA TYR A 44 29.56 19.33 -32.70
C TYR A 44 28.52 18.47 -31.97
N PRO A 45 28.88 17.83 -30.85
CA PRO A 45 27.97 17.79 -29.71
C PRO A 45 28.65 18.49 -28.55
N GLY A 46 28.31 19.76 -28.35
CA GLY A 46 28.68 20.50 -27.16
C GLY A 46 27.71 20.13 -26.07
N SER A 47 27.87 18.95 -25.48
CA SER A 47 27.18 18.59 -24.24
C SER A 47 27.95 19.20 -23.08
N VAL A 48 27.30 20.06 -22.30
CA VAL A 48 27.83 20.49 -21.01
C VAL A 48 27.11 19.69 -19.93
N GLN A 49 27.89 18.99 -19.13
CA GLN A 49 27.42 18.34 -17.91
C GLN A 49 27.73 19.26 -16.73
N ASP A 50 26.75 19.41 -15.85
CA ASP A 50 26.90 20.10 -14.57
C ASP A 50 26.14 19.34 -13.48
N THR A 51 26.66 19.33 -12.26
CA THR A 51 26.06 18.63 -11.13
C THR A 51 25.63 19.64 -10.06
N ALA A 52 24.32 19.78 -9.89
CA ALA A 52 23.76 20.59 -8.84
C ALA A 52 23.64 19.79 -7.54
N HIS A 53 24.22 20.33 -6.46
CA HIS A 53 24.15 19.73 -5.13
C HIS A 53 23.15 20.51 -4.28
N ILE A 54 22.12 19.82 -3.77
CA ILE A 54 21.09 20.41 -2.92
C ILE A 54 21.16 19.74 -1.55
N THR A 55 21.48 20.54 -0.52
CA THR A 55 21.49 20.07 0.87
C THR A 55 20.29 20.64 1.62
N ILE A 56 19.51 19.76 2.23
CA ILE A 56 18.42 20.11 3.13
C ILE A 56 18.86 19.78 4.56
N ALA A 57 18.94 20.82 5.40
CA ALA A 57 19.27 20.68 6.81
C ALA A 57 18.30 19.73 7.52
N LYS A 58 18.80 18.88 8.41
CA LYS A 58 18.02 17.91 9.19
C LYS A 58 16.75 18.50 9.79
N SER A 59 16.87 19.63 10.49
CA SER A 59 15.72 20.28 11.16
C SER A 59 14.65 20.74 10.17
N ARG A 60 15.06 21.22 8.99
CA ARG A 60 14.14 21.65 7.94
C ARG A 60 13.45 20.47 7.28
N TRP A 61 14.18 19.38 7.04
CA TRP A 61 13.62 18.15 6.49
C TRP A 61 12.61 17.52 7.46
N GLU A 62 12.95 17.42 8.75
CA GLU A 62 12.05 16.94 9.80
C GLU A 62 10.80 17.81 9.94
N GLN A 63 10.96 19.14 9.87
CA GLN A 63 9.83 20.08 9.87
C GLN A 63 8.94 19.89 8.63
N GLN A 64 9.51 19.65 7.45
CA GLN A 64 8.76 19.40 6.22
C GLN A 64 8.03 18.05 6.26
N LEU A 65 8.67 17.00 6.79
CA LEU A 65 8.04 15.70 7.05
C LEU A 65 6.87 15.83 8.05
N ALA A 66 7.07 16.55 9.15
CA ALA A 66 6.01 16.78 10.13
C ALA A 66 4.81 17.56 9.56
N GLN A 67 5.06 18.45 8.58
CA GLN A 67 4.02 19.19 7.85
C GLN A 67 3.25 18.34 6.84
N LEU A 68 3.69 17.12 6.51
CA LEU A 68 2.90 16.18 5.71
C LEU A 68 1.63 15.72 6.45
N GLY A 69 1.46 16.07 7.74
CA GLY A 69 0.22 15.85 8.50
C GLY A 69 -0.15 14.36 8.56
N PRO A 70 -1.42 13.98 8.77
CA PRO A 70 -1.86 12.57 8.76
C PRO A 70 -1.60 11.81 7.44
N SER A 71 -1.02 12.47 6.43
CA SER A 71 -0.43 11.83 5.24
C SER A 71 0.94 11.19 5.52
N ALA A 72 1.54 11.46 6.69
CA ALA A 72 2.33 10.49 7.44
C ALA A 72 1.39 9.43 8.03
N ALA A 73 0.54 8.85 7.19
CA ALA A 73 -0.01 7.55 7.49
C ALA A 73 1.23 6.68 7.74
N PHE A 74 1.22 5.90 8.81
CA PHE A 74 2.13 4.76 8.85
C PHE A 74 1.92 4.04 7.52
N GLU A 75 2.89 4.14 6.61
CA GLU A 75 2.97 3.25 5.46
C GLU A 75 3.29 1.89 6.07
N MET A 76 2.24 1.24 6.55
CA MET A 76 2.27 -0.20 6.71
C MET A 76 2.26 -0.70 5.28
N ALA A 77 3.46 -0.79 4.68
CA ALA A 77 3.67 -1.55 3.48
C ALA A 77 3.10 -2.93 3.82
N VAL A 78 1.94 -3.24 3.27
CA VAL A 78 1.43 -4.60 3.37
C VAL A 78 2.16 -5.33 2.26
N PRO A 79 3.21 -6.11 2.59
CA PRO A 79 4.00 -6.76 1.56
C PRO A 79 3.04 -7.68 0.81
N TYR A 80 2.77 -7.35 -0.44
CA TYR A 80 2.23 -8.34 -1.34
C TYR A 80 3.27 -9.45 -1.45
N PRO A 81 2.85 -10.73 -1.46
CA PRO A 81 3.74 -11.87 -1.59
C PRO A 81 4.34 -11.91 -3.01
N ILE A 82 5.25 -10.98 -3.32
CA ILE A 82 5.97 -10.93 -4.59
C ILE A 82 7.05 -12.01 -4.53
N GLY A 83 6.89 -13.05 -5.34
CA GLY A 83 7.83 -14.17 -5.39
C GLY A 83 7.50 -15.35 -4.47
N ASP A 84 6.33 -15.33 -3.80
CA ASP A 84 5.76 -16.52 -3.15
C ASP A 84 4.71 -17.14 -4.11
N PRO A 85 5.02 -18.27 -4.77
CA PRO A 85 4.12 -18.89 -5.75
C PRO A 85 2.76 -19.28 -5.17
N GLU A 86 2.69 -19.61 -3.87
CA GLU A 86 1.45 -20.07 -3.24
C GLU A 86 0.47 -18.92 -3.02
N ARG A 87 0.97 -17.68 -2.92
CA ARG A 87 0.14 -16.51 -2.62
C ARG A 87 0.10 -15.47 -3.73
N ASP A 88 0.75 -15.70 -4.87
CA ASP A 88 0.78 -14.73 -5.96
C ASP A 88 -0.62 -14.40 -6.50
N GLU A 89 -1.51 -15.40 -6.58
CA GLU A 89 -2.89 -15.18 -7.04
C GLU A 89 -3.69 -14.28 -6.08
N VAL A 90 -3.70 -14.61 -4.78
CA VAL A 90 -4.37 -13.77 -3.76
C VAL A 90 -3.73 -12.38 -3.63
N GLY A 91 -2.41 -12.29 -3.84
CA GLY A 91 -1.68 -11.03 -3.93
C GLY A 91 -2.07 -10.18 -5.14
N ARG A 92 -2.38 -10.80 -6.29
CA ARG A 92 -2.96 -10.11 -7.46
C ARG A 92 -4.37 -9.59 -7.19
N THR A 93 -5.22 -10.40 -6.55
CA THR A 93 -6.57 -10.01 -6.13
C THR A 93 -6.58 -8.77 -5.23
N LEU A 94 -5.73 -8.73 -4.20
CA LEU A 94 -5.67 -7.58 -3.29
C LEU A 94 -5.11 -6.30 -3.98
N ARG A 95 -4.18 -6.44 -4.93
CA ARG A 95 -3.73 -5.31 -5.77
C ARG A 95 -4.85 -4.77 -6.66
N GLU A 96 -5.68 -5.65 -7.21
CA GLU A 96 -6.84 -5.21 -7.99
C GLU A 96 -7.87 -4.49 -7.11
N ALA A 97 -8.11 -4.98 -5.89
CA ALA A 97 -8.95 -4.28 -4.91
C ALA A 97 -8.44 -2.85 -4.63
N GLN A 98 -7.12 -2.68 -4.49
CA GLN A 98 -6.49 -1.36 -4.30
C GLN A 98 -6.65 -0.45 -5.54
N ARG A 99 -6.49 -1.02 -6.74
CA ARG A 99 -6.70 -0.30 -8.00
C ARG A 99 -8.13 0.20 -8.12
N LEU A 100 -9.11 -0.65 -7.79
CA LEU A 100 -10.53 -0.31 -7.80
C LEU A 100 -10.86 0.84 -6.83
N LEU A 101 -10.28 0.86 -5.62
CA LEU A 101 -10.43 2.01 -4.71
C LEU A 101 -9.85 3.29 -5.28
N THR A 102 -8.71 3.19 -5.98
CA THR A 102 -8.05 4.36 -6.58
C THR A 102 -8.94 5.01 -7.64
N VAL A 103 -9.73 4.23 -8.39
CA VAL A 103 -10.67 4.73 -9.40
C VAL A 103 -12.09 4.98 -8.86
N GLY A 104 -12.31 4.85 -7.55
CA GLY A 104 -13.59 5.15 -6.90
C GLY A 104 -14.61 4.00 -6.91
N GLU A 105 -14.22 2.81 -7.37
CA GLU A 105 -15.08 1.62 -7.44
C GLU A 105 -15.12 0.88 -6.10
N VAL A 106 -15.67 1.52 -5.07
CA VAL A 106 -15.68 1.05 -3.67
C VAL A 106 -16.29 -0.35 -3.54
N ARG A 107 -17.48 -0.56 -4.10
CA ARG A 107 -18.18 -1.84 -3.99
C ARG A 107 -17.41 -2.98 -4.68
N ALA A 108 -16.86 -2.72 -5.87
CA ALA A 108 -16.07 -3.71 -6.59
C ALA A 108 -14.78 -4.06 -5.83
N SER A 109 -14.15 -3.07 -5.19
CA SER A 109 -13.00 -3.33 -4.32
C SER A 109 -13.33 -4.29 -3.17
N ILE A 110 -14.46 -4.08 -2.47
CA ILE A 110 -14.89 -4.98 -1.39
C ILE A 110 -15.13 -6.42 -1.91
N LEU A 111 -15.62 -6.58 -3.14
CA LEU A 111 -15.80 -7.90 -3.75
C LEU A 111 -14.46 -8.62 -4.00
N GLU A 112 -13.42 -7.89 -4.43
CA GLU A 112 -12.09 -8.46 -4.57
C GLU A 112 -11.46 -8.78 -3.20
N VAL A 113 -11.66 -7.93 -2.18
CA VAL A 113 -11.26 -8.24 -0.79
C VAL A 113 -11.95 -9.51 -0.28
N ARG A 114 -13.24 -9.69 -0.57
CA ARG A 114 -13.97 -10.92 -0.23
C ARG A 114 -13.35 -12.15 -0.89
N ARG A 115 -13.02 -12.08 -2.19
CA ARG A 115 -12.37 -13.19 -2.90
C ARG A 115 -11.03 -13.56 -2.27
N ALA A 116 -10.25 -12.57 -1.85
CA ALA A 116 -9.03 -12.82 -1.08
C ALA A 116 -9.31 -13.51 0.27
N LEU A 117 -10.37 -13.11 0.98
CA LEU A 117 -10.78 -13.76 2.23
C LEU A 117 -11.31 -15.19 2.00
N GLU A 118 -11.93 -15.51 0.86
CA GLU A 118 -12.29 -16.89 0.48
C GLU A 118 -11.04 -17.77 0.41
N TRP A 119 -10.01 -17.30 -0.30
CA TRP A 119 -8.73 -18.00 -0.36
C TRP A 119 -8.12 -18.19 1.03
N VAL A 120 -8.13 -17.15 1.87
CA VAL A 120 -7.62 -17.25 3.26
C VAL A 120 -8.37 -18.35 4.03
N ARG A 121 -9.70 -18.41 3.93
CA ARG A 121 -10.51 -19.46 4.61
C ARG A 121 -10.13 -20.87 4.21
N GLU A 122 -9.82 -21.06 2.93
CA GLU A 122 -9.49 -22.36 2.36
C GLU A 122 -8.06 -22.81 2.72
N ASN A 123 -7.18 -21.86 3.08
CA ASN A 123 -5.75 -22.13 3.27
C ASN A 123 -5.25 -21.93 4.72
N VAL A 124 -6.11 -21.54 5.67
CA VAL A 124 -5.74 -21.43 7.09
C VAL A 124 -5.89 -22.76 7.81
N THR A 125 -5.00 -23.00 8.78
CA THR A 125 -5.09 -24.12 9.72
C THR A 125 -5.73 -23.70 11.05
N TRP A 126 -6.58 -22.66 11.04
CA TRP A 126 -7.16 -22.11 12.25
C TRP A 126 -8.46 -22.83 12.64
N ASP A 127 -8.59 -23.15 13.93
CA ASP A 127 -9.72 -23.91 14.45
C ASP A 127 -10.99 -23.06 14.54
N ASN A 128 -12.14 -23.60 14.13
CA ASN A 128 -13.43 -22.96 14.35
C ASN A 128 -13.94 -23.24 15.79
N PRO A 129 -14.02 -22.24 16.68
CA PRO A 129 -14.48 -22.42 18.06
C PRO A 129 -16.00 -22.62 18.19
N GLY A 130 -16.75 -22.48 17.09
CA GLY A 130 -18.20 -22.39 17.09
C GLY A 130 -18.74 -21.12 17.76
N SER A 131 -20.06 -20.97 17.72
CA SER A 131 -20.76 -19.75 18.17
C SER A 131 -20.89 -19.63 19.70
N ARG A 132 -20.77 -20.74 20.44
CA ARG A 132 -21.06 -20.77 21.89
C ARG A 132 -19.84 -20.50 22.78
N LYS A 133 -18.63 -20.74 22.27
CA LYS A 133 -17.40 -20.60 23.07
C LYS A 133 -17.16 -19.13 23.39
N GLN A 134 -16.85 -18.78 24.63
CA GLN A 134 -16.60 -17.38 24.98
C GLN A 134 -15.22 -16.92 24.47
N ALA A 135 -15.08 -15.63 24.19
CA ALA A 135 -13.80 -15.08 23.71
C ALA A 135 -12.66 -15.33 24.70
N SER A 136 -12.91 -15.29 26.01
CA SER A 136 -11.94 -15.60 27.08
C SER A 136 -11.44 -17.06 27.04
N GLN A 137 -12.24 -17.97 26.50
CA GLN A 137 -11.95 -19.41 26.43
C GLN A 137 -11.28 -19.81 25.12
N CYS A 138 -11.23 -18.92 24.12
CA CYS A 138 -10.64 -19.22 22.83
C CYS A 138 -9.12 -19.28 22.92
N ASN A 139 -8.53 -20.32 22.34
CA ASN A 139 -7.10 -20.43 22.11
C ASN A 139 -6.65 -19.45 20.99
N GLN A 140 -5.36 -19.47 20.63
CA GLN A 140 -4.82 -18.53 19.64
C GLN A 140 -5.38 -18.75 18.22
N THR A 141 -5.45 -19.99 17.75
CA THR A 141 -5.95 -20.33 16.40
C THR A 141 -7.43 -19.98 16.27
N GLU A 142 -8.23 -20.27 17.29
CA GLU A 142 -9.65 -19.91 17.36
C GLU A 142 -9.89 -18.40 17.34
N ARG A 143 -8.99 -17.61 17.93
CA ARG A 143 -9.07 -16.14 17.88
C ARG A 143 -8.78 -15.62 16.47
N TRP A 144 -7.77 -16.17 15.79
CA TRP A 144 -7.50 -15.82 14.40
C TRP A 144 -8.64 -16.20 13.47
N TRP A 145 -9.23 -17.38 13.67
CA TRP A 145 -10.44 -17.80 12.96
C TRP A 145 -11.56 -16.77 13.10
N ARG A 146 -11.83 -16.27 14.32
CA ARG A 146 -12.87 -15.26 14.55
C ARG A 146 -12.61 -13.92 13.87
N ILE A 147 -11.36 -13.47 13.83
CA ILE A 147 -10.99 -12.23 13.13
C ILE A 147 -11.27 -12.39 11.63
N GLN A 148 -10.83 -13.50 11.07
CA GLN A 148 -11.05 -13.84 9.66
C GLN A 148 -12.55 -13.95 9.33
N ASP A 149 -13.32 -14.66 10.15
CA ASP A 149 -14.76 -14.88 9.94
C ASP A 149 -15.54 -13.56 10.01
N ALA A 150 -15.19 -12.68 10.96
CA ALA A 150 -15.79 -11.35 11.07
C ALA A 150 -15.50 -10.49 9.84
N LEU A 151 -14.25 -10.48 9.35
CA LEU A 151 -13.88 -9.77 8.11
C LEU A 151 -14.67 -10.31 6.91
N TYR A 152 -14.73 -11.65 6.76
CA TYR A 152 -15.47 -12.29 5.67
C TYR A 152 -16.96 -11.93 5.74
N SER A 153 -17.58 -12.00 6.92
CA SER A 153 -18.97 -11.63 7.12
C SER A 153 -19.24 -10.17 6.75
N GLN A 154 -18.34 -9.23 7.12
CA GLN A 154 -18.49 -7.81 6.78
C GLN A 154 -18.50 -7.59 5.26
N THR A 155 -17.71 -8.34 4.50
CA THR A 155 -17.69 -8.24 3.03
C THR A 155 -18.90 -8.88 2.33
N CYS A 156 -19.61 -9.81 2.99
CA CYS A 156 -20.71 -10.54 2.37
C CYS A 156 -21.90 -9.62 2.02
N GLY A 157 -22.13 -8.57 2.81
CA GLY A 157 -23.20 -7.62 2.52
C GLY A 157 -23.01 -6.84 1.23
N ALA A 158 -21.80 -6.79 0.65
CA ALA A 158 -21.57 -6.12 -0.63
C ALA A 158 -22.12 -6.93 -1.82
N LEU A 159 -22.23 -8.26 -1.66
CA LEU A 159 -22.72 -9.19 -2.67
C LEU A 159 -24.21 -9.48 -2.51
N HIS A 160 -24.69 -9.58 -1.27
CA HIS A 160 -26.08 -9.88 -0.98
C HIS A 160 -26.95 -8.63 -1.08
N ASN A 161 -28.09 -8.78 -1.78
CA ASN A 161 -29.15 -7.77 -1.85
C ASN A 161 -30.40 -8.31 -1.12
N ASP A 162 -30.18 -8.98 0.00
CA ASP A 162 -31.26 -9.56 0.80
C ASP A 162 -31.93 -8.49 1.69
N ALA A 163 -32.94 -8.88 2.45
CA ALA A 163 -33.72 -7.96 3.27
C ALA A 163 -32.88 -7.14 4.28
N VAL A 164 -31.71 -7.65 4.68
CA VAL A 164 -30.83 -7.05 5.69
C VAL A 164 -29.71 -6.25 5.04
N THR A 165 -29.10 -6.77 3.97
CA THR A 165 -27.88 -6.22 3.35
C THR A 165 -28.16 -5.20 2.24
N LYS A 166 -29.37 -5.16 1.68
CA LYS A 166 -29.77 -4.22 0.61
C LYS A 166 -29.60 -2.73 0.95
N THR A 167 -29.61 -2.39 2.24
CA THR A 167 -29.50 -0.99 2.71
C THR A 167 -28.08 -0.62 3.12
N PHE A 168 -27.13 -1.55 3.05
CA PHE A 168 -25.76 -1.28 3.46
C PHE A 168 -25.13 -0.31 2.45
N GLN A 169 -24.67 0.83 2.96
CA GLN A 169 -23.86 1.76 2.19
C GLN A 169 -22.42 1.51 2.57
N TYR A 170 -21.59 1.25 1.58
CA TYR A 170 -20.16 1.11 1.78
C TYR A 170 -19.48 2.40 1.38
N ASP A 171 -18.68 2.93 2.29
CA ASP A 171 -17.84 4.07 2.00
C ASP A 171 -16.38 3.66 1.73
N ARG A 172 -15.60 4.64 1.32
CA ARG A 172 -14.19 4.44 0.99
C ARG A 172 -13.37 4.00 2.21
N ALA A 173 -13.66 4.54 3.40
CA ALA A 173 -12.91 4.25 4.61
C ALA A 173 -13.14 2.81 5.08
N GLU A 174 -14.37 2.31 4.95
CA GLU A 174 -14.68 0.90 5.21
C GLU A 174 -13.92 -0.03 4.26
N ALA A 175 -13.90 0.28 2.97
CA ALA A 175 -13.20 -0.54 1.98
C ALA A 175 -11.67 -0.50 2.18
N GLU A 176 -11.10 0.66 2.52
CA GLU A 176 -9.68 0.79 2.89
C GLU A 176 -9.35 -0.04 4.14
N THR A 177 -10.24 -0.03 5.15
CA THR A 177 -10.10 -0.84 6.37
C THR A 177 -10.09 -2.34 6.06
N LEU A 178 -11.07 -2.79 5.28
CA LEU A 178 -11.20 -4.20 4.88
C LEU A 178 -9.99 -4.67 4.06
N LEU A 179 -9.53 -3.84 3.11
CA LEU A 179 -8.34 -4.11 2.32
C LEU A 179 -7.09 -4.24 3.20
N ALA A 180 -6.85 -3.28 4.10
CA ALA A 180 -5.68 -3.27 4.97
C ALA A 180 -5.66 -4.48 5.92
N MET A 181 -6.79 -4.76 6.59
CA MET A 181 -6.89 -5.88 7.53
C MET A 181 -6.74 -7.23 6.84
N THR A 182 -7.35 -7.41 5.65
CA THR A 182 -7.23 -8.66 4.89
C THR A 182 -5.81 -8.88 4.41
N SER A 183 -5.17 -7.83 3.90
CA SER A 183 -3.79 -7.92 3.42
C SER A 183 -2.83 -8.23 4.59
N ALA A 184 -3.07 -7.66 5.78
CA ALA A 184 -2.30 -7.99 6.97
C ALA A 184 -2.56 -9.43 7.45
N LEU A 185 -3.82 -9.88 7.41
CA LEU A 185 -4.22 -11.24 7.79
C LEU A 185 -3.57 -12.30 6.92
N LEU A 186 -3.42 -12.04 5.61
CA LEU A 186 -2.79 -12.96 4.66
C LEU A 186 -1.38 -13.38 5.09
N ARG A 187 -0.64 -12.51 5.81
CA ARG A 187 0.70 -12.83 6.32
C ARG A 187 0.71 -13.93 7.39
N ASN A 188 -0.42 -14.10 8.09
CA ASN A 188 -0.56 -15.08 9.17
C ASN A 188 -1.08 -16.44 8.67
N VAL A 189 -1.49 -16.53 7.42
CA VAL A 189 -1.76 -17.83 6.79
C VAL A 189 -0.41 -18.57 6.72
N PRO A 190 -0.33 -19.87 6.99
CA PRO A 190 0.90 -20.64 6.74
C PRO A 190 1.18 -20.73 5.23
N VAL A 191 2.45 -20.76 4.82
CA VAL A 191 2.84 -21.24 3.47
C VAL A 191 3.03 -22.74 3.64
N THR A 192 2.40 -23.57 2.80
CA THR A 192 2.58 -25.02 2.90
C THR A 192 3.95 -25.34 2.32
N SER A 193 5.00 -25.32 3.15
CA SER A 193 6.34 -25.71 2.70
C SER A 193 6.28 -27.11 2.05
N ALA A 194 6.38 -27.16 0.72
CA ALA A 194 6.59 -28.38 -0.03
C ALA A 194 8.02 -28.90 0.20
#